data_AF-A0A7K5P509-F1
#
_entry.id   AF-A0A7K5P509-F1
#
_cell.length_a   1.000
_cell.length_b   1.000
_cell.length_c   1.000
_cell.angle_alpha   90.00
_cell.angle_beta   90.00
_cell.angle_gamma   90.00
#
_symmetry.space_group_name_H-M   'P 1'
#
loop_
_entity.id
_entity.type
_entity.pdbx_description
1 polymer ?
#
loop_
_entity_poly.entity_id
_entity_poly.type
_entity_poly.pdbx_seq_one_letter_code
_entity_poly.pdbx_strand_id
1 'polypeptide(L)'
;VLEQFKPPSGIVLLQCVDNLLISREEEGRVKEATNELLNFLGQQCLKVSKMKLQYVETEVKYLGHLVSEGSQKINPERIKGIVDLPLPETKRELRKFG
;
A
#
# COMPACT_ATOMS: atom_id res chain seq x y z
N VAL A 1 -4.58 16.70 4.48
CA VAL A 1 -3.65 17.03 3.36
C VAL A 1 -4.04 16.29 2.09
N LEU A 2 -4.10 14.95 2.09
CA LEU A 2 -4.56 14.18 0.94
C LEU A 2 -6.08 14.29 0.66
N GLU A 3 -6.89 14.69 1.65
CA GLU A 3 -8.31 15.02 1.45
C GLU A 3 -8.56 16.10 0.38
N GLN A 4 -7.54 16.88 0.04
CA GLN A 4 -7.64 17.91 -1.01
C GLN A 4 -7.28 17.38 -2.40
N PHE A 5 -6.63 16.22 -2.49
CA PHE A 5 -6.33 15.58 -3.77
C PHE A 5 -7.57 14.84 -4.25
N LYS A 6 -8.10 15.27 -5.40
CA LYS A 6 -9.21 14.59 -6.07
C LYS A 6 -8.63 13.77 -7.22
N PRO A 7 -8.65 12.43 -7.13
CA PRO A 7 -8.16 11.61 -8.23
C PRO A 7 -9.03 11.83 -9.48
N PRO A 8 -8.45 11.68 -10.70
CA PRO A 8 -9.20 11.75 -11.94
C PRO A 8 -10.38 10.78 -11.97
N SER A 9 -11.44 11.11 -12.72
CA SER A 9 -12.67 10.32 -12.76
C SER A 9 -12.42 8.84 -13.03
N GLY A 10 -12.89 8.01 -12.11
CA GLY A 10 -12.82 6.54 -12.13
C GLY A 10 -11.51 5.94 -11.62
N ILE A 11 -10.51 6.75 -11.24
CA ILE A 11 -9.36 6.27 -10.47
C ILE A 11 -9.79 6.00 -9.03
N VAL A 12 -9.38 4.86 -8.48
CA VAL A 12 -9.54 4.57 -7.05
C VAL A 12 -8.26 4.96 -6.32
N LEU A 13 -8.39 5.78 -5.28
CA LEU A 13 -7.31 6.10 -4.34
C LEU A 13 -7.71 5.59 -2.95
N LEU A 14 -6.91 4.68 -2.40
CA LEU A 14 -7.05 4.18 -1.03
C LEU A 14 -5.94 4.77 -0.16
N GLN A 15 -6.31 5.30 1.00
CA GLN A 15 -5.40 5.87 1.97
C GLN A 15 -5.56 5.19 3.33
N CYS A 16 -4.44 4.80 3.93
CA CYS A 16 -4.37 4.33 5.30
C CYS A 16 -3.15 4.96 5.99
N VAL A 17 -3.39 6.01 6.77
CA VAL A 17 -2.36 6.85 7.40
C VAL A 17 -1.33 7.32 6.36
N ASP A 18 -0.13 6.74 6.35
CA ASP A 18 0.97 7.08 5.45
C ASP A 18 1.05 6.20 4.18
N ASN A 19 0.17 5.21 4.04
CA ASN A 19 0.15 4.28 2.90
C ASN A 19 -0.90 4.70 1.87
N LEU A 20 -0.49 4.77 0.60
CA LEU A 20 -1.34 5.13 -0.53
C LEU A 20 -1.33 4.03 -1.58
N LEU A 21 -2.49 3.80 -2.20
CA LEU A 21 -2.67 2.88 -3.31
C LEU A 21 -3.58 3.50 -4.35
N ILE A 22 -3.10 3.57 -5.60
CA ILE A 22 -3.88 3.99 -6.77
C ILE A 22 -4.17 2.75 -7.61
N SER A 23 -5.41 2.61 -8.09
CA SER A 23 -5.79 1.51 -8.97
C SER A 23 -6.80 1.91 -10.04
N ARG A 24 -6.66 1.28 -11.22
CA ARG A 24 -7.53 1.32 -12.39
C ARG A 24 -7.20 0.12 -13.28
N GLU A 25 -8.12 -0.26 -14.15
CA GLU A 25 -7.89 -1.26 -15.22
C GLU A 25 -6.89 -0.77 -16.27
N GLU A 26 -6.90 0.53 -16.60
CA GLU A 26 -6.04 1.10 -17.64
C GLU A 26 -4.70 1.61 -17.07
N GLU A 27 -3.60 0.94 -17.41
CA GLU A 27 -2.24 1.28 -16.95
C GLU A 27 -1.87 2.75 -17.21
N GLY A 28 -2.19 3.27 -18.40
CA GLY A 28 -1.91 4.66 -18.78
C GLY A 28 -2.54 5.66 -17.81
N ARG A 29 -3.77 5.39 -17.38
CA ARG A 29 -4.50 6.22 -16.41
C ARG A 29 -3.93 6.12 -15.01
N VAL A 30 -3.52 4.92 -14.59
CA VAL A 30 -2.81 4.74 -13.31
C VAL A 30 -1.50 5.53 -13.32
N LYS A 31 -0.76 5.49 -14.42
CA LYS A 31 0.50 6.23 -14.58
C LYS A 31 0.30 7.74 -14.49
N GLU A 32 -0.67 8.28 -15.23
CA GLU A 32 -1.05 9.69 -15.17
C GLU A 32 -1.42 10.10 -13.74
N ALA A 33 -2.36 9.39 -13.12
CA ALA A 33 -2.83 9.67 -11.76
C ALA A 33 -1.72 9.54 -10.71
N THR A 34 -0.80 8.59 -10.88
CA THR A 34 0.36 8.40 -9.99
C THR A 34 1.31 9.59 -10.10
N ASN A 35 1.58 10.08 -11.31
CA ASN A 35 2.43 11.26 -11.51
C ASN A 35 1.78 12.52 -10.91
N GLU A 36 0.47 12.71 -11.11
CA GLU A 36 -0.28 13.81 -10.50
C GLU A 36 -0.23 13.75 -8.96
N LEU A 37 -0.44 12.57 -8.37
CA LEU A 37 -0.35 12.38 -6.92
C LEU A 37 1.05 12.69 -6.40
N LEU A 38 2.10 12.19 -7.05
CA LEU A 38 3.48 12.45 -6.65
C LEU A 38 3.83 13.94 -6.72
N ASN A 39 3.37 14.63 -7.77
CA ASN A 39 3.54 16.08 -7.90
C ASN A 39 2.79 16.84 -6.81
N PHE A 40 1.54 16.45 -6.51
CA PHE A 40 0.75 17.04 -5.43
C PHE A 40 1.45 16.87 -4.08
N LEU A 41 1.95 15.67 -3.77
CA LEU A 41 2.71 15.41 -2.55
C LEU A 41 3.96 16.30 -2.47
N GLY A 42 4.68 16.45 -3.58
CA GLY A 42 5.83 17.36 -3.67
C GLY A 42 5.48 18.82 -3.40
N GLN A 43 4.34 19.31 -3.92
CA GLN A 43 3.84 20.67 -3.65
C GLN A 43 3.47 20.89 -2.18
N GLN A 44 3.05 19.84 -1.48
CA GLN A 44 2.77 19.86 -0.05
C GLN A 44 4.02 19.65 0.82
N CYS A 45 5.22 19.66 0.24
CA CYS A 45 6.49 19.37 0.90
C CYS A 45 6.55 17.97 1.55
N LEU A 46 5.72 17.02 1.08
CA LEU A 46 5.73 15.64 1.53
C LEU A 46 6.74 14.81 0.73
N LYS A 47 7.44 13.90 1.41
CA LYS A 47 8.44 13.05 0.80
C LYS A 47 7.92 11.64 0.61
N VAL A 48 8.08 11.11 -0.60
CA VAL A 48 7.80 9.70 -0.91
C VAL A 48 9.11 8.92 -0.93
N SER A 49 9.12 7.75 -0.30
CA SER A 49 10.29 6.87 -0.32
C SER A 49 10.39 6.20 -1.69
N LYS A 50 11.40 6.57 -2.48
CA LYS A 50 11.69 5.93 -3.78
C LYS A 50 11.90 4.43 -3.65
N MET A 51 12.49 3.97 -2.55
CA MET A 51 12.75 2.55 -2.29
C MET A 51 11.46 1.76 -2.00
N LYS A 52 10.42 2.40 -1.44
CA LYS A 52 9.14 1.76 -1.13
C LYS A 52 8.07 1.99 -2.20
N LEU A 53 8.36 2.82 -3.20
CA LEU A 53 7.44 3.14 -4.28
C LEU A 53 7.35 1.95 -5.24
N GLN A 54 6.15 1.39 -5.39
CA GLN A 54 5.81 0.38 -6.38
C GLN A 54 5.09 1.10 -7.52
N TYR A 55 5.78 1.35 -8.63
CA TYR A 55 5.31 2.28 -9.66
C TYR A 55 4.59 1.54 -10.79
N VAL A 56 3.27 1.66 -10.83
CA VAL A 56 2.41 1.14 -11.90
C VAL A 56 2.66 -0.35 -12.16
N GLU A 57 2.57 -1.15 -11.10
CA GLU A 57 2.77 -2.60 -11.14
C GLU A 57 1.42 -3.33 -11.14
N THR A 58 1.36 -4.49 -11.79
CA THR A 58 0.15 -5.33 -11.85
C THR A 58 -0.16 -6.03 -10.53
N GLU A 59 0.85 -6.20 -9.67
CA GLU A 59 0.74 -6.76 -8.34
C GLU A 59 1.59 -5.94 -7.37
N VAL A 60 1.01 -5.48 -6.26
CA VAL A 60 1.67 -4.59 -5.29
C VAL A 60 1.45 -5.02 -3.85
N LYS A 61 2.40 -4.72 -2.98
CA LYS A 61 2.26 -4.90 -1.53
C LYS A 61 1.51 -3.70 -0.92
N TYR A 62 0.41 -3.96 -0.20
CA TYR A 62 -0.37 -2.95 0.52
C TYR A 62 -0.85 -3.49 1.87
N LEU A 63 -0.52 -2.80 2.97
CA LEU A 63 -0.93 -3.16 4.34
C LEU A 63 -0.67 -4.64 4.74
N GLY A 64 0.44 -5.22 4.26
CA GLY A 64 0.78 -6.62 4.52
C GLY A 64 0.02 -7.63 3.65
N HIS A 65 -0.67 -7.17 2.61
CA HIS A 65 -1.29 -7.97 1.57
C HIS A 65 -0.58 -7.76 0.24
N LEU A 66 -0.72 -8.73 -0.65
CA LEU A 66 -0.35 -8.67 -2.04
C LEU A 66 -1.65 -8.48 -2.83
N VAL A 67 -1.76 -7.37 -3.55
CA VAL A 67 -2.97 -6.96 -4.28
C VAL A 67 -2.68 -7.03 -5.77
N SER A 68 -3.52 -7.74 -6.51
CA SER A 68 -3.45 -7.86 -7.96
C SER A 68 -4.85 -7.78 -8.57
N GLU A 69 -4.94 -7.82 -9.90
CA GLU A 69 -6.20 -7.80 -10.62
C GLU A 69 -7.19 -8.85 -10.07
N GLY A 70 -8.32 -8.38 -9.53
CA GLY A 70 -9.40 -9.22 -9.01
C GLY A 70 -9.04 -10.08 -7.79
N SER A 71 -7.84 -9.94 -7.19
CA SER A 71 -7.41 -10.81 -6.10
C SER A 71 -6.57 -10.12 -5.02
N GLN A 72 -6.68 -10.62 -3.80
CA GLN A 72 -5.86 -10.19 -2.67
C GLN A 72 -5.36 -11.41 -1.90
N LYS A 73 -4.06 -11.46 -1.62
CA LYS A 73 -3.41 -12.52 -0.84
C LYS A 73 -2.70 -11.93 0.37
N ILE A 74 -2.47 -12.71 1.42
CA ILE A 74 -1.59 -12.28 2.50
C ILE A 74 -0.15 -12.29 1.97
N ASN A 75 0.62 -11.22 2.22
CA ASN A 75 2.01 -11.17 1.78
C ASN A 75 2.78 -12.34 2.43
N PRO A 76 3.50 -13.18 1.64
CA PRO A 76 4.30 -14.29 2.16
C PRO A 76 5.29 -13.87 3.25
N GLU A 77 5.83 -12.64 3.19
CA GLU A 77 6.73 -12.11 4.23
C GLU A 77 6.03 -11.96 5.58
N ARG A 78 4.75 -11.58 5.57
CA ARG A 78 3.93 -11.50 6.78
C ARG A 78 3.66 -12.88 7.34
N ILE A 79 3.40 -13.87 6.48
CA ILE A 79 3.22 -15.27 6.89
C ILE A 79 4.52 -15.78 7.52
N LYS A 80 5.65 -15.58 6.84
CA LYS A 80 6.97 -15.99 7.33
C LYS A 80 7.30 -15.36 8.68
N GLY A 81 7.05 -14.07 8.84
CA GLY A 81 7.22 -13.38 10.12
C GLY A 81 6.36 -13.94 11.25
N ILE A 82 5.22 -14.57 10.96
CA ILE A 82 4.38 -15.26 11.95
C ILE A 82 4.88 -16.68 12.21
N VAL A 83 5.23 -17.43 11.16
CA VAL A 83 5.69 -18.83 11.25
C VAL A 83 7.04 -18.93 11.95
N ASP A 84 7.95 -17.99 11.70
CA ASP A 84 9.30 -17.97 12.28
C ASP A 84 9.33 -17.43 13.73
N LEU A 85 8.19 -16.97 14.27
CA LEU A 85 8.13 -16.52 15.67
C LEU A 85 8.32 -17.72 16.60
N PRO A 86 9.16 -17.58 17.65
CA PRO A 86 9.27 -18.62 18.65
C PRO A 86 7.92 -18.81 19.35
N LEU A 87 7.65 -20.05 19.76
CA LEU A 87 6.42 -20.36 20.47
C LEU A 87 6.35 -19.48 21.74
N PRO A 88 5.27 -18.71 21.93
CA PRO A 88 5.13 -17.90 23.14
C PRO A 88 5.08 -18.82 24.36
N GLU A 89 6.00 -18.61 25.30
CA GLU A 89 6.05 -19.40 26.54
C GLU A 89 5.16 -18.79 27.64
N THR A 90 4.77 -17.52 27.48
CA THR A 90 4.00 -16.79 28.49
C THR A 90 2.65 -16.29 27.98
N LYS A 91 1.67 -16.18 28.89
CA LYS A 91 0.36 -15.55 28.61
C LYS A 91 0.50 -14.11 28.10
N ARG A 92 1.57 -13.41 28.48
CA ARG A 92 1.86 -12.04 28.04
C ARG A 92 2.35 -12.00 26.59
N GLU A 93 3.12 -12.99 26.16
CA GLU A 93 3.56 -13.11 24.77
C GLU A 93 2.41 -13.56 23.87
N LEU A 94 1.59 -14.52 24.31
CA LEU A 94 0.36 -14.93 23.61
C LEU A 94 -0.58 -13.76 23.31
N ARG A 95 -0.73 -12.81 24.25
CA ARG A 95 -1.56 -11.60 24.05
C ARG A 95 -1.02 -10.62 23.01
N LYS A 96 0.23 -10.75 22.58
CA LYS A 96 0.79 -9.94 21.48
C LYS A 96 0.41 -10.49 20.10
N PHE A 97 -0.11 -11.72 20.02
CA PHE A 97 -0.52 -12.36 18.77
C PHE A 97 -2.00 -12.11 18.41
N GLY A 98 -2.87 -11.89 19.40
CA GLY A 98 -4.31 -11.66 19.22
C GLY A 98 -4.66 -10.17 19.19
#